data_AF-A0A9P7JFF2-F1
#
_entry.id   AF-A0A9P7JFF2-F1
#
_cell.length_a   1.000
_cell.length_b   1.000
_cell.length_c   1.000
_cell.angle_alpha   90.00
_cell.angle_beta   90.00
_cell.angle_gamma   90.00
#
_symmetry.space_group_name_H-M   'P 1'
#
loop_
_entity.id
_entity.type
_entity.pdbx_description
1 polymer ?
#
loop_
_entity_poly.entity_id
_entity_poly.type
_entity_poly.pdbx_seq_one_letter_code
_entity_poly.pdbx_strand_id
1 'polypeptide(L)'
;RGRGSLTIRLPKRDGEDADDAEAEEGEQDGRPFMRVGGKVYFIDGDEFVTDPDEKGDEKVDVDGNLLGGRRFKCHTFVLPQRHPSRQYMLAIDAARASGFRDSLYFFRRNPLALKLSATQPEKEFLISAGKLGAHLKTRSVTLVTARSAYKLHGAKMILDGRWVTDDYYESKCLAEITEKGLKPGDLVGELPDPLGASSQAVPSGQQPTTSTSSGIYRAGGPTTIFGSTGWGPFSDGPHSA
;
A
#
# COMPACT_ATOMS: atom_id res chain seq x y z
N ARG A 1 -11.19 6.55 -46.25
CA ARG A 1 -10.69 5.18 -46.50
C ARG A 1 -9.64 4.88 -45.43
N GLY A 2 -9.99 4.02 -44.47
CA GLY A 2 -9.22 3.80 -43.25
C GLY A 2 -7.92 3.03 -43.47
N ARG A 3 -6.97 3.24 -42.56
CA ARG A 3 -5.83 2.35 -42.33
C ARG A 3 -5.92 1.89 -40.88
N GLY A 4 -6.21 0.61 -40.71
CA GLY A 4 -6.40 -0.04 -39.43
C GLY A 4 -5.09 -0.15 -38.64
N SER A 5 -5.21 0.00 -37.33
CA SER A 5 -4.17 -0.32 -36.36
C SER A 5 -4.01 -1.84 -36.27
N LEU A 6 -2.80 -2.35 -36.52
CA LEU A 6 -2.46 -3.76 -36.36
C LEU A 6 -2.17 -4.04 -34.88
N THR A 7 -3.03 -4.81 -34.22
CA THR A 7 -2.75 -5.38 -32.89
C THR A 7 -2.10 -6.75 -33.06
N ILE A 8 -0.82 -6.84 -32.72
CA ILE A 8 -0.09 -8.12 -32.67
C ILE A 8 -0.46 -8.81 -31.36
N ARG A 9 -1.24 -9.89 -31.44
CA ARG A 9 -1.52 -10.78 -30.30
C ARG A 9 -0.41 -11.82 -30.18
N LEU A 10 0.37 -11.77 -29.09
CA LEU A 10 1.26 -12.86 -28.71
C LEU A 10 0.46 -14.01 -28.07
N PRO A 11 0.83 -15.28 -28.29
CA PRO A 11 0.11 -16.43 -27.74
C PRO A 11 0.29 -16.57 -26.23
N LYS A 12 -0.82 -16.91 -25.57
CA LYS A 12 -0.99 -17.14 -24.13
C LYS A 12 -0.19 -18.36 -23.69
N ARG A 13 0.59 -18.24 -22.61
CA ARG A 13 1.26 -19.36 -21.92
C ARG A 13 0.39 -19.70 -20.71
N ASP A 14 -0.11 -20.93 -20.66
CA ASP A 14 -1.04 -21.39 -19.64
C ASP A 14 -0.36 -21.53 -18.26
N GLY A 15 -1.02 -21.00 -17.23
CA GLY A 15 -0.75 -21.34 -15.83
C GLY A 15 -0.36 -20.17 -14.92
N GLU A 16 -1.29 -19.26 -14.64
CA GLU A 16 -1.38 -18.44 -13.43
C GLU A 16 -2.71 -17.66 -13.46
N ASP A 17 -3.78 -18.25 -12.92
CA ASP A 17 -5.07 -17.59 -12.75
C ASP A 17 -4.98 -16.59 -11.58
N ALA A 18 -4.54 -15.38 -11.88
CA ALA A 18 -4.99 -14.19 -11.18
C ALA A 18 -5.83 -13.41 -12.20
N ASP A 19 -7.11 -13.20 -11.91
CA ASP A 19 -7.99 -12.35 -12.70
C ASP A 19 -7.37 -10.96 -12.83
N ASP A 20 -6.57 -10.76 -13.87
CA ASP A 20 -6.22 -9.45 -14.39
C ASP A 20 -7.53 -8.85 -14.91
N ALA A 21 -8.24 -8.16 -14.02
CA ALA A 21 -9.32 -7.27 -14.42
C ALA A 21 -8.67 -6.18 -15.31
N GLU A 22 -8.60 -6.46 -16.61
CA GLU A 22 -8.11 -5.51 -17.61
C GLU A 22 -9.02 -4.28 -17.55
N ALA A 23 -8.47 -3.22 -16.96
CA ALA A 23 -9.16 -1.96 -16.81
C ALA A 23 -9.15 -1.28 -18.19
N GLU A 24 -10.27 -1.31 -18.90
CA GLU A 24 -10.40 -0.64 -20.21
C GLU A 24 -10.67 0.85 -20.00
N GLU A 25 -9.73 1.68 -20.44
CA GLU A 25 -9.84 3.14 -20.49
C GLU A 25 -10.66 3.57 -21.71
N GLY A 26 -11.57 4.53 -21.52
CA GLY A 26 -12.30 5.15 -22.60
C GLY A 26 -12.79 6.55 -22.23
N GLU A 27 -13.38 7.24 -23.20
CA GLU A 27 -13.97 8.56 -23.00
C GLU A 27 -15.42 8.53 -23.48
N GLN A 28 -16.34 8.94 -22.60
CA GLN A 28 -17.77 9.02 -22.89
C GLN A 28 -18.28 10.38 -22.41
N ASP A 29 -18.94 11.14 -23.30
CA ASP A 29 -19.37 12.53 -23.05
C ASP A 29 -18.26 13.46 -22.53
N GLY A 30 -17.02 13.25 -22.98
CA GLY A 30 -15.86 14.06 -22.59
C GLY A 30 -15.33 13.79 -21.19
N ARG A 31 -15.82 12.74 -20.52
CA ARG A 31 -15.31 12.29 -19.21
C ARG A 31 -14.54 10.98 -19.38
N PRO A 32 -13.30 10.90 -18.84
CA PRO A 32 -12.57 9.65 -18.83
C PRO A 32 -13.30 8.65 -17.93
N PHE A 33 -13.43 7.41 -18.39
CA PHE A 33 -13.98 6.31 -17.62
C PHE A 33 -13.05 5.10 -17.66
N MET A 34 -13.18 4.26 -16.63
CA MET A 34 -12.52 2.97 -16.54
C MET A 34 -13.56 1.88 -16.32
N ARG A 35 -13.43 0.77 -17.04
CA ARG A 35 -14.23 -0.44 -16.75
C ARG A 35 -13.52 -1.28 -15.70
N VAL A 36 -14.17 -1.52 -14.58
CA VAL A 36 -13.67 -2.40 -13.51
C VAL A 36 -14.73 -3.45 -13.21
N GLY A 37 -14.40 -4.72 -13.43
CA GLY A 37 -15.33 -5.84 -13.18
C GLY A 37 -16.63 -5.77 -13.99
N GLY A 38 -16.56 -5.26 -15.22
CA GLY A 38 -17.73 -5.09 -16.10
C GLY A 38 -18.62 -3.88 -15.80
N LYS A 39 -18.32 -3.09 -14.76
CA LYS A 39 -18.99 -1.82 -14.46
C LYS A 39 -18.14 -0.64 -14.93
N VAL A 40 -18.79 0.39 -15.46
CA VAL A 40 -18.15 1.63 -15.91
C VAL A 40 -18.08 2.60 -14.73
N TYR A 41 -16.88 3.09 -14.42
CA TYR A 41 -16.64 4.11 -13.41
C TYR A 41 -16.08 5.36 -14.09
N PHE A 42 -16.72 6.50 -13.86
CA PHE A 42 -16.21 7.78 -14.33
C PHE A 42 -15.11 8.29 -13.41
N ILE A 43 -14.12 8.95 -14.00
CA ILE A 43 -13.05 9.64 -13.26
C ILE A 43 -13.41 11.11 -13.20
N ASP A 44 -13.48 11.65 -11.99
CA ASP A 44 -13.65 13.08 -11.74
C ASP A 44 -12.67 13.51 -10.64
N GLY A 45 -11.99 14.62 -10.84
CA GLY A 45 -11.10 15.19 -9.82
C GLY A 45 -10.05 14.22 -9.26
N ASP A 46 -9.35 13.48 -10.12
CA ASP A 46 -8.35 12.48 -9.71
C ASP A 46 -8.90 11.31 -8.85
N GLU A 47 -10.22 11.08 -8.83
CA GLU A 47 -10.83 9.93 -8.17
C GLU A 47 -11.92 9.25 -9.02
N PHE A 48 -12.20 7.99 -8.72
CA PHE A 48 -13.36 7.31 -9.31
C PHE A 48 -14.64 7.73 -8.59
N VAL A 49 -15.66 8.07 -9.38
CA VAL A 49 -17.00 8.34 -8.87
C VAL A 49 -17.63 7.02 -8.46
N THR A 50 -17.68 6.78 -7.15
CA THR A 50 -18.32 5.61 -6.53
C THR A 50 -19.70 5.96 -5.98
N ASP A 51 -20.47 4.93 -5.61
CA ASP A 51 -21.79 5.10 -5.00
C ASP A 51 -21.68 5.93 -3.71
N PRO A 52 -22.47 7.02 -3.58
CA PRO A 52 -22.49 7.84 -2.37
C PRO A 52 -23.14 7.08 -1.20
N ASP A 53 -22.75 7.44 0.02
CA ASP A 53 -23.30 6.88 1.25
C ASP A 53 -23.49 8.04 2.23
N GLU A 54 -24.71 8.26 2.69
CA GLU A 54 -25.06 9.42 3.53
C GLU A 54 -24.20 9.48 4.80
N LYS A 55 -23.96 8.33 5.45
CA LYS A 55 -23.15 8.27 6.66
C LYS A 55 -21.67 8.43 6.35
N GLY A 56 -21.21 7.92 5.22
CA GLY A 56 -19.83 8.09 4.75
C GLY A 56 -19.50 9.55 4.46
N ASP A 57 -20.39 10.25 3.77
CA ASP A 57 -20.22 11.66 3.37
C ASP A 57 -20.31 12.63 4.57
N GLU A 58 -20.90 12.23 5.70
CA GLU A 58 -20.81 12.98 6.97
C GLU A 58 -19.42 12.92 7.64
N LYS A 59 -18.58 11.93 7.26
CA LYS A 59 -17.27 11.68 7.89
C LYS A 59 -16.10 12.25 7.09
N VAL A 60 -16.29 12.54 5.80
CA VAL A 60 -15.25 13.08 4.92
C VAL A 60 -15.87 14.08 3.95
N ASP A 61 -15.20 15.19 3.71
CA ASP A 61 -15.64 16.15 2.70
C ASP A 61 -15.28 15.71 1.26
N VAL A 62 -15.73 16.49 0.27
CA VAL A 62 -15.45 16.24 -1.16
C VAL A 62 -13.96 16.32 -1.48
N ASP A 63 -13.20 17.11 -0.72
CA ASP A 63 -11.77 17.33 -0.93
C ASP A 63 -10.88 16.31 -0.18
N GLY A 64 -11.47 15.43 0.64
CA GLY A 64 -10.75 14.41 1.41
C GLY A 64 -10.24 14.86 2.77
N ASN A 65 -10.77 15.93 3.35
CA ASN A 65 -10.59 16.26 4.76
C ASN A 65 -11.58 15.47 5.62
N LEU A 66 -11.08 14.84 6.68
CA LEU A 66 -11.92 14.11 7.63
C LEU A 66 -12.65 15.06 8.59
N LEU A 67 -13.90 14.71 8.89
CA LEU A 67 -14.79 15.46 9.77
C LEU A 67 -14.95 14.76 11.13
N GLY A 68 -15.43 15.49 12.13
CA GLY A 68 -15.70 14.94 13.46
C GLY A 68 -14.45 14.61 14.29
N GLY A 69 -13.36 15.34 14.09
CA GLY A 69 -12.11 15.17 14.87
C GLY A 69 -11.25 13.99 14.45
N ARG A 70 -11.67 13.23 13.44
CA ARG A 70 -10.91 12.12 12.84
C ARG A 70 -9.65 12.62 12.18
N ARG A 71 -8.60 11.81 12.21
CA ARG A 71 -7.30 12.11 11.60
C ARG A 71 -6.79 10.87 10.88
N PHE A 72 -6.18 11.08 9.72
CA PHE A 72 -5.49 9.99 9.02
C PHE A 72 -4.24 9.57 9.80
N LYS A 73 -3.92 8.28 9.74
CA LYS A 73 -2.62 7.74 10.18
C LYS A 73 -1.49 8.26 9.28
N CYS A 74 -1.78 8.44 8.00
CA CYS A 74 -0.84 8.92 7.00
C CYS A 74 -0.81 10.44 6.92
N HIS A 75 0.32 10.96 6.44
CA HIS A 75 0.41 12.37 6.11
C HIS A 75 -0.39 12.68 4.84
N THR A 76 -1.29 13.66 4.94
CA THR A 76 -1.98 14.23 3.77
C THR A 76 -1.36 15.56 3.39
N PHE A 77 -1.50 15.93 2.12
CA PHE A 77 -1.01 17.19 1.59
C PHE A 77 -1.85 17.61 0.38
N VAL A 78 -1.84 18.91 0.10
CA VAL A 78 -2.44 19.49 -1.10
C VAL A 78 -1.36 19.67 -2.17
N LEU A 79 -1.74 19.48 -3.44
CA LEU A 79 -0.90 19.79 -4.59
C LEU A 79 -1.45 21.03 -5.30
N PRO A 80 -0.84 22.22 -5.10
CA PRO A 80 -1.38 23.49 -5.62
C PRO A 80 -1.58 23.52 -7.14
N GLN A 81 -0.79 22.74 -7.88
CA GLN A 81 -0.86 22.66 -9.34
C GLN A 81 -2.04 21.79 -9.84
N ARG A 82 -2.62 20.94 -8.99
CA ARG A 82 -3.76 20.08 -9.34
C ARG A 82 -5.08 20.63 -8.83
N HIS A 83 -5.16 20.87 -7.52
CA HIS A 83 -6.37 21.34 -6.87
C HIS A 83 -6.03 22.20 -5.65
N PRO A 84 -6.76 23.28 -5.38
CA PRO A 84 -6.44 24.20 -4.27
C PRO A 84 -6.63 23.60 -2.87
N SER A 85 -7.52 22.61 -2.72
CA SER A 85 -7.93 22.08 -1.40
C SER A 85 -7.92 20.56 -1.30
N ARG A 86 -7.75 19.83 -2.42
CA ARG A 86 -7.89 18.37 -2.42
C ARG A 86 -6.70 17.74 -1.71
N GLN A 87 -7.00 16.84 -0.79
CA GLN A 87 -6.03 16.09 -0.02
C GLN A 87 -5.56 14.87 -0.82
N TYR A 88 -4.25 14.77 -0.97
CA TYR A 88 -3.54 13.65 -1.54
C TYR A 88 -2.67 13.00 -0.48
N MET A 89 -2.27 11.77 -0.76
CA MET A 89 -1.36 11.00 0.07
C MET A 89 -0.42 10.18 -0.83
N LEU A 90 0.78 9.88 -0.30
CA LEU A 90 1.69 8.97 -0.98
C LEU A 90 1.04 7.58 -1.00
N ALA A 91 1.03 6.93 -2.16
CA ALA A 91 0.40 5.61 -2.29
C ALA A 91 1.08 4.56 -1.39
N ILE A 92 2.36 4.71 -1.11
CA ILE A 92 3.10 3.82 -0.19
C ILE A 92 2.61 3.97 1.26
N ASP A 93 2.27 5.18 1.70
CA ASP A 93 1.77 5.41 3.05
C ASP A 93 0.33 4.92 3.16
N ALA A 94 -0.51 5.21 2.17
CA ALA A 94 -1.86 4.66 2.06
C ALA A 94 -1.88 3.13 2.12
N ALA A 95 -0.97 2.48 1.38
CA ALA A 95 -0.79 1.04 1.39
C ALA A 95 -0.46 0.52 2.79
N ARG A 96 0.54 1.12 3.46
CA ARG A 96 0.95 0.73 4.81
C ARG A 96 -0.16 0.90 5.84
N ALA A 97 -0.85 2.04 5.85
CA ALA A 97 -1.98 2.26 6.78
C ALA A 97 -3.16 1.31 6.53
N SER A 98 -3.26 0.76 5.33
CA SER A 98 -4.30 -0.21 4.96
C SER A 98 -3.85 -1.67 5.11
N GLY A 99 -2.59 -1.91 5.52
CA GLY A 99 -2.02 -3.25 5.75
C GLY A 99 -1.40 -3.92 4.52
N PHE A 100 -1.10 -3.17 3.46
CA PHE A 100 -0.47 -3.68 2.25
C PHE A 100 1.05 -3.46 2.25
N ARG A 101 1.78 -4.44 1.72
CA ARG A 101 3.25 -4.44 1.68
C ARG A 101 3.84 -3.31 0.85
N ASP A 102 3.23 -3.03 -0.29
CA ASP A 102 3.69 -2.00 -1.21
C ASP A 102 2.51 -1.39 -1.97
N SER A 103 2.76 -0.26 -2.63
CA SER A 103 1.74 0.44 -3.41
C SER A 103 1.29 -0.35 -4.63
N LEU A 104 2.11 -1.26 -5.18
CA LEU A 104 1.73 -2.04 -6.35
C LEU A 104 0.63 -3.04 -5.98
N TYR A 105 0.80 -3.77 -4.88
CA TYR A 105 -0.18 -4.72 -4.38
C TYR A 105 -1.46 -4.03 -3.90
N PHE A 106 -1.33 -2.83 -3.29
CA PHE A 106 -2.45 -1.96 -2.98
C PHE A 106 -3.33 -1.70 -4.21
N PHE A 107 -2.77 -1.18 -5.32
CA PHE A 107 -3.56 -0.90 -6.53
C PHE A 107 -4.12 -2.18 -7.19
N ARG A 108 -3.40 -3.30 -7.14
CA ARG A 108 -3.90 -4.59 -7.68
C ARG A 108 -5.12 -5.11 -6.91
N ARG A 109 -5.11 -4.99 -5.58
CA ARG A 109 -6.24 -5.43 -4.73
C ARG A 109 -7.37 -4.40 -4.69
N ASN A 110 -7.10 -3.16 -5.10
CA ASN A 110 -8.05 -2.06 -5.10
C ASN A 110 -8.12 -1.40 -6.48
N PRO A 111 -8.79 -2.01 -7.46
CA PRO A 111 -8.90 -1.47 -8.81
C PRO A 111 -9.69 -0.14 -8.86
N LEU A 112 -10.45 0.17 -7.82
CA LEU A 112 -11.16 1.45 -7.62
C LEU A 112 -10.29 2.53 -6.96
N ALA A 113 -8.99 2.29 -6.74
CA ALA A 113 -8.03 3.32 -6.37
C ALA A 113 -7.34 3.85 -7.63
N LEU A 114 -7.55 5.12 -7.96
CA LEU A 114 -6.90 5.72 -9.13
C LEU A 114 -5.40 5.92 -8.84
N LYS A 115 -4.55 5.28 -9.64
CA LYS A 115 -3.10 5.41 -9.56
C LYS A 115 -2.65 6.69 -10.25
N LEU A 116 -2.28 7.70 -9.46
CA LEU A 116 -1.74 8.96 -9.97
C LEU A 116 -0.22 8.92 -9.93
N SER A 117 0.45 9.43 -10.97
CA SER A 117 1.90 9.63 -10.96
C SER A 117 2.21 11.08 -10.63
N ALA A 118 3.15 11.32 -9.70
CA ALA A 118 3.59 12.66 -9.34
C ALA A 118 4.48 13.25 -10.43
N THR A 119 4.19 14.48 -10.85
CA THR A 119 5.01 15.21 -11.83
C THR A 119 6.31 15.68 -11.20
N GLN A 120 7.28 16.09 -12.03
CA GLN A 120 8.58 16.57 -11.51
C GLN A 120 8.45 17.81 -10.60
N PRO A 121 7.67 18.85 -10.97
CA PRO A 121 7.44 20.00 -10.09
C PRO A 121 6.73 19.63 -8.78
N GLU A 122 5.76 18.72 -8.83
CA GLU A 122 5.06 18.23 -7.63
C GLU A 122 6.03 17.54 -6.67
N LYS A 123 6.91 16.68 -7.18
CA LYS A 123 7.93 16.03 -6.35
C LYS A 123 8.87 17.06 -5.70
N GLU A 124 9.28 18.09 -6.44
CA GLU A 124 10.14 19.15 -5.90
C GLU A 124 9.45 19.95 -4.81
N PHE A 125 8.15 20.26 -4.99
CA PHE A 125 7.32 20.89 -3.97
C PHE A 125 7.18 20.01 -2.71
N LEU A 126 6.94 18.70 -2.87
CA LEU A 126 6.84 17.81 -1.73
C LEU A 126 8.17 17.64 -0.99
N ILE A 127 9.29 17.68 -1.70
CA ILE A 127 10.63 17.66 -1.09
C ILE A 127 10.89 18.95 -0.32
N SER A 128 10.59 20.12 -0.89
CA SER A 128 10.79 21.40 -0.21
C SER A 128 9.88 21.56 1.01
N ALA A 129 8.67 21.00 0.97
CA ALA A 129 7.75 20.93 2.09
C ALA A 129 8.09 19.85 3.14
N GLY A 130 9.17 19.08 2.94
CA GLY A 130 9.59 18.00 3.84
C GLY A 130 8.64 16.80 3.90
N LYS A 131 7.74 16.66 2.93
CA LYS A 131 6.78 15.54 2.82
C LYS A 131 7.34 14.36 2.03
N LEU A 132 8.36 14.60 1.19
CA LEU A 132 9.02 13.60 0.37
C LEU A 132 10.53 13.65 0.58
N GLY A 133 11.19 12.50 0.69
CA GLY A 133 12.64 12.43 0.82
C GLY A 133 13.36 12.81 -0.47
N ALA A 134 14.47 13.55 -0.37
CA ALA A 134 15.24 14.02 -1.54
C ALA A 134 15.72 12.89 -2.48
N HIS A 135 15.99 11.70 -1.92
CA HIS A 135 16.36 10.50 -2.68
C HIS A 135 15.28 10.01 -3.66
N LEU A 136 14.02 10.39 -3.45
CA LEU A 136 12.89 10.04 -4.31
C LEU A 136 12.69 11.01 -5.49
N LYS A 137 13.51 12.07 -5.60
CA LYS A 137 13.42 13.05 -6.69
C LYS A 137 13.50 12.41 -8.08
N THR A 138 14.42 11.45 -8.27
CA THR A 138 14.65 10.76 -9.55
C THR A 138 13.82 9.49 -9.72
N ARG A 139 13.08 9.09 -8.67
CA ARG A 139 12.25 7.89 -8.67
C ARG A 139 10.83 8.24 -9.12
N SER A 140 10.12 7.24 -9.62
CA SER A 140 8.68 7.33 -9.82
C SER A 140 8.01 7.32 -8.45
N VAL A 141 7.12 8.29 -8.22
CA VAL A 141 6.33 8.41 -7.01
C VAL A 141 4.87 8.40 -7.40
N THR A 142 4.09 7.55 -6.75
CA THR A 142 2.66 7.41 -6.99
C THR A 142 1.86 8.00 -5.83
N LEU A 143 0.71 8.54 -6.18
CA LEU A 143 -0.20 9.27 -5.31
C LEU A 143 -1.60 8.66 -5.42
N VAL A 144 -2.42 8.93 -4.42
CA VAL A 144 -3.86 8.65 -4.40
C VAL A 144 -4.58 9.76 -3.65
N THR A 145 -5.84 10.05 -3.99
CA THR A 145 -6.64 11.01 -3.22
C THR A 145 -6.99 10.42 -1.84
N ALA A 146 -6.98 11.27 -0.82
CA ALA A 146 -7.26 10.84 0.55
C ALA A 146 -8.68 10.26 0.69
N ARG A 147 -9.64 10.88 -0.01
CA ARG A 147 -11.03 10.45 -0.04
C ARG A 147 -11.19 9.07 -0.68
N SER A 148 -10.57 8.81 -1.83
CA SER A 148 -10.63 7.49 -2.49
C SER A 148 -10.05 6.40 -1.60
N ALA A 149 -8.89 6.64 -0.98
CA ALA A 149 -8.29 5.68 -0.08
C ALA A 149 -9.19 5.41 1.14
N TYR A 150 -9.77 6.46 1.74
CA TYR A 150 -10.72 6.32 2.85
C TYR A 150 -11.99 5.56 2.48
N LYS A 151 -12.57 5.82 1.30
CA LYS A 151 -13.73 5.05 0.81
C LYS A 151 -13.45 3.56 0.70
N LEU A 152 -12.22 3.19 0.36
CA LEU A 152 -11.82 1.79 0.15
C LEU A 152 -11.49 1.05 1.45
N HIS A 153 -10.89 1.73 2.43
CA HIS A 153 -10.35 1.10 3.63
C HIS A 153 -10.89 1.61 4.96
N GLY A 154 -11.64 2.72 4.94
CA GLY A 154 -12.39 3.25 6.06
C GLY A 154 -11.57 3.42 7.33
N ALA A 155 -12.03 2.77 8.40
CA ALA A 155 -11.48 2.87 9.74
C ALA A 155 -9.99 2.50 9.82
N LYS A 156 -9.49 1.66 8.91
CA LYS A 156 -8.06 1.26 8.89
C LYS A 156 -7.12 2.44 8.72
N MET A 157 -7.56 3.44 7.96
CA MET A 157 -6.76 4.63 7.64
C MET A 157 -6.82 5.72 8.71
N ILE A 158 -7.74 5.60 9.68
CA ILE A 158 -7.97 6.58 10.73
C ILE A 158 -7.17 6.20 11.98
N LEU A 159 -6.55 7.19 12.62
CA LEU A 159 -5.89 7.02 13.92
C LEU A 159 -6.93 6.62 14.97
N ASP A 160 -6.68 5.51 15.68
CA ASP A 160 -7.62 4.90 16.64
C ASP A 160 -9.01 4.61 16.04
N GLY A 161 -9.08 4.33 14.74
CA GLY A 161 -10.33 4.03 14.04
C GLY A 161 -11.04 2.80 14.60
N ARG A 162 -12.38 2.88 14.65
CA ARG A 162 -13.27 1.80 15.11
C ARG A 162 -14.01 1.17 13.95
N TRP A 163 -14.10 -0.15 13.95
CA TRP A 163 -14.85 -0.89 12.95
C TRP A 163 -16.31 -0.44 12.88
N VAL A 164 -16.83 -0.31 11.66
CA VAL A 164 -18.19 0.16 11.32
C VAL A 164 -18.37 1.65 11.56
N THR A 165 -18.07 2.15 12.76
CA THR A 165 -18.31 3.55 13.12
C THR A 165 -17.48 4.54 12.33
N ASP A 166 -16.22 4.21 12.04
CA ASP A 166 -15.31 5.08 11.30
C ASP A 166 -15.09 4.63 9.85
N ASP A 167 -15.88 3.68 9.38
CA ASP A 167 -15.87 3.26 7.98
C ASP A 167 -16.79 4.14 7.12
N TYR A 168 -16.41 4.33 5.86
CA TYR A 168 -17.26 5.04 4.90
C TYR A 168 -18.51 4.21 4.57
N TYR A 169 -18.32 2.94 4.22
CA TYR A 169 -19.41 2.01 3.92
C TYR A 169 -19.69 1.10 5.14
N GLU A 170 -20.51 1.57 6.07
CA GLU A 170 -20.78 0.84 7.33
C GLU A 170 -21.35 -0.55 7.09
N SER A 171 -22.32 -0.68 6.17
CA SER A 171 -22.99 -1.94 5.85
C SER A 171 -22.02 -2.98 5.27
N LYS A 172 -21.11 -2.54 4.40
CA LYS A 172 -20.08 -3.41 3.82
C LYS A 172 -19.08 -3.85 4.89
N CYS A 173 -18.62 -2.91 5.72
CA CYS A 173 -17.69 -3.23 6.78
C CYS A 173 -18.31 -4.22 7.78
N LEU A 174 -19.58 -4.02 8.16
CA LEU A 174 -20.31 -4.92 9.06
C LEU A 174 -20.29 -6.38 8.56
N ALA A 175 -20.53 -6.58 7.26
CA ALA A 175 -20.44 -7.92 6.66
C ALA A 175 -19.02 -8.50 6.76
N GLU A 176 -18.00 -7.73 6.38
CA GLU A 176 -16.60 -8.15 6.43
C GLU A 176 -16.10 -8.50 7.84
N ILE A 177 -16.50 -7.73 8.86
CA ILE A 177 -16.09 -7.99 10.25
C ILE A 177 -16.82 -9.20 10.83
N THR A 178 -18.08 -9.41 10.44
CA THR A 178 -18.89 -10.55 10.93
C THR A 178 -18.31 -11.86 10.42
N GLU A 179 -17.87 -11.90 9.15
CA GLU A 179 -17.17 -13.05 8.58
C GLU A 179 -15.85 -13.36 9.30
N LYS A 180 -15.17 -12.33 9.80
CA LYS A 180 -13.91 -12.45 10.56
C LYS A 180 -14.10 -12.67 12.06
N GLY A 181 -15.35 -12.69 12.54
CA GLY A 181 -15.68 -12.81 13.97
C GLY A 181 -15.30 -11.59 14.82
N LEU A 182 -15.10 -10.43 14.20
CA LEU A 182 -14.80 -9.16 14.87
C LEU A 182 -16.09 -8.42 15.24
N LYS A 183 -16.07 -7.65 16.34
CA LYS A 183 -17.26 -6.92 16.80
C LYS A 183 -17.29 -5.48 16.25
N PRO A 184 -18.48 -4.96 15.92
CA PRO A 184 -18.64 -3.53 15.61
C PRO A 184 -18.15 -2.67 16.78
N GLY A 185 -17.45 -1.57 16.48
CA GLY A 185 -16.97 -0.60 17.48
C GLY A 185 -15.64 -0.96 18.16
N ASP A 186 -15.14 -2.17 17.97
CA ASP A 186 -13.78 -2.53 18.38
C ASP A 186 -12.75 -1.69 17.61
N LEU A 187 -11.62 -1.41 18.27
CA LEU A 187 -10.51 -0.70 17.64
C LEU A 187 -9.91 -1.57 16.53
N VAL A 188 -9.61 -0.96 15.38
CA VAL A 188 -8.86 -1.62 14.30
C VAL A 188 -7.47 -2.02 14.78
N GLY A 189 -6.87 -1.20 15.65
CA GLY A 189 -5.48 -1.36 16.10
C GLY A 189 -4.44 -0.99 15.04
N GLU A 190 -3.18 -1.31 15.32
CA GLU A 190 -2.11 -1.25 14.34
C GLU A 190 -2.15 -2.53 13.49
N LEU A 191 -2.32 -2.35 12.18
CA LEU A 191 -2.20 -3.46 11.24
C LEU A 191 -0.75 -3.95 11.26
N PRO A 192 -0.50 -5.28 11.21
CA PRO A 192 0.85 -5.82 11.24
C PRO A 192 1.67 -5.20 10.12
N ASP A 193 2.88 -4.72 10.44
CA ASP A 193 3.79 -4.18 9.43
C ASP A 193 4.05 -5.27 8.38
N PRO A 194 3.62 -5.07 7.13
CA PRO A 194 3.77 -6.08 6.10
C PRO A 194 5.23 -6.28 5.66
N LEU A 195 6.17 -5.44 6.12
CA LEU A 195 7.62 -5.67 6.02
C LEU A 195 8.22 -6.28 7.31
N GLY A 196 7.50 -6.27 8.42
CA GLY A 196 7.91 -6.88 9.66
C GLY A 196 7.86 -8.40 9.56
N ALA A 197 8.97 -9.08 9.86
CA ALA A 197 8.96 -10.52 10.05
C ALA A 197 7.84 -10.88 11.04
N SER A 198 6.95 -11.80 10.65
CA SER A 198 5.80 -12.26 11.42
C SER A 198 6.20 -12.56 12.86
N SER A 199 5.98 -11.60 13.76
CA SER A 199 6.14 -11.80 15.18
C SER A 199 4.87 -12.51 15.65
N GLN A 200 4.84 -13.82 15.50
CA GLN A 200 3.86 -14.65 16.20
C GLN A 200 4.03 -14.37 17.69
N ALA A 201 3.05 -13.69 18.28
CA ALA A 201 2.96 -13.52 19.71
C ALA A 201 2.74 -14.89 20.34
N VAL A 202 3.77 -15.45 20.97
CA VAL A 202 3.65 -16.58 21.87
C VAL A 202 3.01 -16.10 23.18
N PRO A 203 1.91 -16.70 23.66
CA PRO A 203 1.28 -16.26 24.90
C PRO A 203 2.14 -16.65 26.10
N SER A 204 2.24 -15.71 27.04
CA SER A 204 2.92 -15.81 28.32
C SER A 204 2.20 -16.77 29.28
N GLY A 205 2.91 -17.81 29.73
CA GLY A 205 2.50 -18.70 30.83
C GLY A 205 3.63 -18.86 31.86
N GLN A 206 3.32 -18.64 33.14
CA GLN A 206 4.23 -18.66 34.30
C GLN A 206 4.70 -20.08 34.71
N GLN A 207 6.04 -20.23 34.88
CA GLN A 207 6.92 -20.93 35.87
C GLN A 207 6.41 -22.08 36.80
N PRO A 208 7.28 -22.87 37.52
CA PRO A 208 8.77 -22.96 37.56
C PRO A 208 9.36 -24.42 37.64
N THR A 209 10.70 -24.60 37.56
CA THR A 209 11.53 -25.24 38.61
C THR A 209 13.01 -25.38 38.20
N THR A 210 13.84 -25.31 39.23
CA THR A 210 15.29 -25.28 39.35
C THR A 210 16.08 -26.41 38.66
N SER A 211 17.19 -26.06 37.99
CA SER A 211 18.48 -26.73 38.24
C SER A 211 19.66 -25.87 37.76
N THR A 212 20.59 -25.66 38.68
CA THR A 212 21.90 -25.04 38.48
C THR A 212 22.87 -26.07 37.90
N SER A 213 23.49 -25.78 36.74
CA SER A 213 24.90 -26.09 36.49
C SER A 213 25.42 -25.42 35.21
N SER A 214 26.37 -24.50 35.41
CA SER A 214 27.62 -24.26 34.67
C SER A 214 27.70 -24.54 33.16
N GLY A 215 28.08 -23.50 32.39
CA GLY A 215 28.60 -23.66 31.02
C GLY A 215 28.63 -22.36 30.21
N ILE A 216 29.34 -21.33 30.67
CA ILE A 216 30.61 -20.86 30.06
C ILE A 216 30.45 -20.54 28.56
N TYR A 217 29.93 -19.36 28.24
CA TYR A 217 30.28 -18.70 26.99
C TYR A 217 31.78 -18.44 26.99
N ARG A 218 32.51 -18.94 25.97
CA ARG A 218 33.85 -18.41 25.66
C ARG A 218 33.72 -17.34 24.59
N ALA A 219 33.64 -16.09 25.01
CA ALA A 219 33.95 -14.96 24.14
C ALA A 219 35.44 -15.02 23.77
N GLY A 220 35.77 -14.96 22.47
CA GLY A 220 37.16 -14.91 21.98
C GLY A 220 37.68 -16.15 21.23
N GLY A 221 36.87 -16.76 20.37
CA GLY A 221 37.32 -17.79 19.41
C GLY A 221 37.33 -17.26 17.96
N PRO A 222 38.34 -17.56 17.12
CA PRO A 222 38.35 -17.11 15.72
C PRO A 222 37.19 -17.73 14.93
N THR A 223 36.37 -16.89 14.30
CA THR A 223 35.21 -17.30 13.46
C THR A 223 35.61 -17.70 12.04
N THR A 224 36.86 -18.15 11.81
CA THR A 224 37.24 -18.60 10.47
C THR A 224 38.18 -19.80 10.53
N ILE A 225 37.62 -20.97 10.27
CA ILE A 225 38.38 -22.16 9.92
C ILE A 225 38.70 -22.04 8.43
N PHE A 226 39.87 -21.48 8.11
CA PHE A 226 40.50 -21.69 6.81
C PHE A 226 41.31 -22.98 6.87
N GLY A 227 40.97 -23.95 6.02
CA GLY A 227 41.78 -25.15 5.87
C GLY A 227 43.21 -24.78 5.45
N SER A 228 44.19 -25.32 6.18
CA SER A 228 45.51 -25.66 5.64
C SER A 228 45.29 -26.49 4.36
N THR A 229 45.92 -26.26 3.21
CA THR A 229 47.30 -25.86 2.96
C THR A 229 47.33 -25.13 1.60
N GLY A 230 47.57 -23.81 1.62
CA GLY A 230 48.46 -23.15 0.65
C GLY A 230 48.00 -22.73 -0.76
N TRP A 231 46.74 -22.84 -1.19
CA TRP A 231 46.33 -22.33 -2.52
C TRP A 231 44.98 -21.61 -2.46
N GLY A 232 44.95 -20.33 -2.84
CA GLY A 232 43.73 -19.53 -2.90
C GLY A 232 42.95 -19.78 -4.20
N PRO A 233 41.64 -19.48 -4.26
CA PRO A 233 40.75 -19.81 -5.39
C PRO A 233 41.06 -19.05 -6.71
N PHE A 234 42.09 -18.21 -6.74
CA PHE A 234 42.52 -17.44 -7.92
C PHE A 234 44.03 -17.53 -8.17
N SER A 235 44.72 -18.59 -7.70
CA SER A 235 46.15 -18.77 -8.01
C SER A 235 46.33 -19.36 -9.41
N ASP A 236 46.84 -18.57 -10.35
CA ASP A 236 47.44 -19.07 -11.59
C ASP A 236 48.79 -19.74 -11.27
N GLY A 237 48.88 -21.05 -11.49
CA GLY A 237 50.10 -21.83 -11.30
C GLY A 237 51.13 -21.57 -12.41
N PRO A 238 52.41 -21.98 -12.21
CA PRO A 238 53.50 -21.54 -13.06
C PRO A 238 53.60 -22.38 -14.34
N HIS A 239 53.09 -21.85 -15.46
CA HIS A 239 53.59 -22.19 -16.79
C HIS A 239 54.09 -20.92 -17.47
N SER A 240 55.28 -20.50 -17.06
CA SER A 240 56.18 -19.68 -17.88
C SER A 240 57.47 -20.48 -18.05
N ALA A 241 57.48 -21.30 -19.08
CA ALA A 241 58.66 -21.80 -19.79
C ALA A 241 58.20 -22.17 -21.21
#